data_AF-A0A8D1SVH1-F1
#
_entry.id   AF-A0A8D1SVH1-F1
#
_cell.length_a   1.000
_cell.length_b   1.000
_cell.length_c   1.000
_cell.angle_alpha   90.00
_cell.angle_beta   90.00
_cell.angle_gamma   90.00
#
_symmetry.space_group_name_H-M   'P 1'
#
loop_
_entity.id
_entity.type
_entity.pdbx_description
1 polymer ?
#
loop_
_entity_poly.entity_id
_entity_poly.type
_entity_poly.pdbx_seq_one_letter_code
_entity_poly.pdbx_strand_id
1 'polypeptide(L)'
;MGAEAPGARPALALLLLLAGARVSAADSPTAPPLFNVSLDAAPELRWLPVLRHFDKDLLRAALAQIVWDNVPEWVLTLIRKAVWELEFFLPQPFIDEIRGMCDALDFSLGDCILLNLAYESTAFCTSIVAQDSRGHIYHGRNLDYAFGRILRNLTVDVQFLKNGKARGLIGAVADGLRHSHSNSGSKPYKGWWWENVIAALFQRHSPISWLIRTTLSESESFEAAVYKLAKTPLIADVYYIVGGTTPREGVVITRNRRGPADIWPLDPLNGAWFRVETNYDHWKPAPKKDDRRTPAIKALNATGQANLTLETLFQVLSVFPVYNNYTIYTTVMSAASPDKYMTRIRNLG
;
A
#
# COMPACT_ATOMS: atom_id res chain seq x y z
N MET A 1 62.28 19.21 36.88
CA MET A 1 62.01 17.80 36.55
C MET A 1 60.56 17.54 36.94
N GLY A 2 59.56 17.42 36.09
CA GLY A 2 59.44 17.21 34.64
C GLY A 2 58.09 16.49 34.50
N ALA A 3 57.10 17.15 33.87
CA ALA A 3 55.75 16.64 33.67
C ALA A 3 55.73 15.61 32.52
N GLU A 4 54.82 14.63 32.58
CA GLU A 4 54.16 14.07 31.38
C GLU A 4 52.97 13.15 31.77
N ALA A 5 51.84 13.38 31.11
CA ALA A 5 50.76 12.43 30.83
C ALA A 5 50.81 12.15 29.31
N PRO A 6 49.94 11.34 28.66
CA PRO A 6 49.05 10.25 29.11
C PRO A 6 49.23 8.94 28.27
N GLY A 7 48.88 7.78 28.83
CA GLY A 7 48.85 6.50 28.10
C GLY A 7 47.44 6.10 27.65
N ALA A 8 47.17 6.20 26.35
CA ALA A 8 45.91 5.88 25.71
C ALA A 8 45.77 4.40 25.32
N ARG A 9 44.53 3.87 25.45
CA ARG A 9 43.92 2.71 24.75
C ARG A 9 44.24 1.29 25.28
N PRO A 10 43.22 0.40 25.27
CA PRO A 10 42.88 -0.29 24.02
C PRO A 10 41.43 -0.04 23.59
N ALA A 11 41.16 1.11 22.99
CA ALA A 11 39.99 1.33 22.12
C ALA A 11 40.19 0.71 20.72
N LEU A 12 40.82 -0.47 20.64
CA LEU A 12 41.18 -1.13 19.37
C LEU A 12 40.64 -2.57 19.25
N ALA A 13 39.72 -2.98 20.13
CA ALA A 13 39.01 -4.27 20.02
C ALA A 13 37.56 -4.14 19.54
N LEU A 14 37.01 -2.92 19.41
CA LEU A 14 35.64 -2.67 18.97
C LEU A 14 35.53 -2.10 17.54
N LEU A 15 36.66 -1.99 16.82
CA LEU A 15 36.74 -1.44 15.46
C LEU A 15 37.03 -2.49 14.38
N LEU A 16 37.05 -3.78 14.75
CA LEU A 16 37.29 -4.91 13.83
C LEU A 16 36.09 -5.86 13.67
N LEU A 17 34.94 -5.55 14.26
CA LEU A 17 33.67 -6.25 13.99
C LEU A 17 32.79 -5.57 12.94
N LEU A 18 33.29 -4.50 12.29
CA LEU A 18 32.63 -3.80 11.18
C LEU A 18 33.31 -4.02 9.81
N ALA A 19 34.30 -4.90 9.74
CA ALA A 19 35.01 -5.23 8.50
C ALA A 19 35.06 -6.75 8.32
N GLY A 20 33.92 -7.37 8.05
CA GLY A 20 33.87 -8.83 7.97
C GLY A 20 32.54 -9.48 7.60
N ALA A 21 31.55 -8.72 7.15
CA ALA A 21 30.52 -9.29 6.28
C ALA A 21 30.83 -8.77 4.89
N ARG A 22 31.40 -9.64 4.04
CA ARG A 22 31.14 -9.50 2.61
C ARG A 22 29.62 -9.60 2.49
N VAL A 23 28.97 -8.44 2.45
CA VAL A 23 27.66 -8.31 1.84
C VAL A 23 27.90 -8.82 0.43
N SER A 24 27.58 -10.10 0.20
CA SER A 24 27.26 -10.55 -1.15
C SER A 24 26.34 -9.46 -1.69
N ALA A 25 26.68 -8.87 -2.84
CA ALA A 25 25.92 -7.77 -3.41
C ALA A 25 24.48 -8.26 -3.62
N ALA A 26 23.67 -8.16 -2.58
CA ALA A 26 22.24 -8.29 -2.65
C ALA A 26 21.87 -7.12 -3.55
N ASP A 27 21.33 -7.43 -4.73
CA ASP A 27 20.91 -6.45 -5.70
C ASP A 27 20.19 -5.32 -4.95
N SER A 28 20.75 -4.11 -5.04
CA SER A 28 20.12 -2.92 -4.48
C SER A 28 18.65 -2.91 -4.92
N PRO A 29 17.68 -2.66 -4.02
CA PRO A 29 16.27 -2.68 -4.36
C PRO A 29 16.01 -1.93 -5.67
N THR A 30 15.46 -2.63 -6.66
CA THR A 30 15.26 -2.08 -8.01
C THR A 30 14.02 -1.19 -8.02
N ALA A 31 14.08 -0.08 -8.76
CA ALA A 31 12.88 0.71 -9.02
C ALA A 31 12.00 -0.07 -10.02
N PRO A 32 10.67 -0.14 -9.81
CA PRO A 32 9.78 -0.69 -10.83
C PRO A 32 9.77 0.22 -12.07
N PRO A 33 9.39 -0.30 -13.25
CA PRO A 33 9.20 0.54 -14.43
C PRO A 33 8.06 1.55 -14.20
N LEU A 34 8.25 2.77 -14.72
CA LEU A 34 7.27 3.86 -14.67
C LEU A 34 6.52 3.94 -16.00
N PHE A 35 5.19 3.96 -15.94
CA PHE A 35 4.33 4.11 -17.11
C PHE A 35 3.41 5.33 -17.00
N ASN A 36 3.12 5.93 -18.15
CA ASN A 36 2.09 6.96 -18.26
C ASN A 36 0.78 6.35 -18.74
N VAL A 37 -0.32 6.68 -18.07
CA VAL A 37 -1.67 6.27 -18.48
C VAL A 37 -2.51 7.53 -18.71
N SER A 38 -2.94 7.75 -19.95
CA SER A 38 -3.79 8.90 -20.29
C SER A 38 -5.25 8.64 -19.91
N LEU A 39 -5.80 9.51 -19.06
CA LEU A 39 -7.22 9.56 -18.72
C LEU A 39 -8.07 10.19 -19.83
N ASP A 40 -7.44 10.83 -20.82
CA ASP A 40 -8.11 11.37 -22.01
C ASP A 40 -8.44 10.27 -23.03
N ALA A 41 -7.74 9.13 -22.96
CA ALA A 41 -8.07 7.95 -23.75
C ALA A 41 -9.34 7.26 -23.20
N ALA A 42 -10.07 6.58 -24.11
CA ALA A 42 -11.18 5.71 -23.76
C ALA A 42 -10.71 4.66 -22.72
N PRO A 43 -11.46 4.41 -21.64
CA PRO A 43 -11.07 3.50 -20.56
C PRO A 43 -10.50 2.15 -21.03
N GLU A 44 -11.13 1.53 -22.04
CA GLU A 44 -10.78 0.24 -22.62
C GLU A 44 -9.36 0.23 -23.23
N LEU A 45 -8.85 1.39 -23.63
CA LEU A 45 -7.57 1.51 -24.33
C LEU A 45 -6.43 1.96 -23.42
N ARG A 46 -6.73 2.43 -22.19
CA ARG A 46 -5.78 3.11 -21.30
C ARG A 46 -4.56 2.27 -20.93
N TRP A 47 -4.76 0.97 -20.73
CA TRP A 47 -3.73 0.06 -20.25
C TRP A 47 -2.99 -0.68 -21.35
N LEU A 48 -3.46 -0.61 -22.61
CA LEU A 48 -2.85 -1.33 -23.73
C LEU A 48 -1.36 -1.00 -23.92
N PRO A 49 -0.90 0.28 -23.82
CA PRO A 49 0.53 0.58 -23.92
C PRO A 49 1.35 -0.08 -22.81
N VAL A 50 0.82 -0.17 -21.59
CA VAL A 50 1.48 -0.80 -20.45
C VAL A 50 1.60 -2.30 -20.68
N LEU A 51 0.50 -2.95 -21.07
CA LEU A 51 0.44 -4.40 -21.30
C LEU A 51 1.46 -4.90 -22.34
N ARG A 52 1.79 -4.08 -23.35
CA ARG A 52 2.79 -4.43 -24.38
C ARG A 52 4.21 -4.61 -23.86
N HIS A 53 4.50 -4.15 -22.64
CA HIS A 53 5.81 -4.31 -22.00
C HIS A 53 5.98 -5.65 -21.30
N PHE A 54 4.89 -6.40 -21.14
CA PHE A 54 4.90 -7.72 -20.52
C PHE A 54 4.79 -8.79 -21.58
N ASP A 55 5.48 -9.90 -21.36
CA ASP A 55 5.22 -11.12 -22.10
C ASP A 55 3.79 -11.58 -21.80
N LYS A 56 2.96 -11.65 -22.85
CA LYS A 56 1.52 -11.90 -22.71
C LYS A 56 1.24 -13.26 -22.09
N ASP A 57 1.99 -14.30 -22.47
CA ASP A 57 1.74 -15.66 -22.01
C ASP A 57 2.17 -15.83 -20.56
N LEU A 58 3.33 -15.28 -20.18
CA LEU A 58 3.79 -15.26 -18.79
C LEU A 58 2.85 -14.45 -17.90
N LEU A 59 2.39 -13.28 -18.36
CA LEU A 59 1.44 -12.45 -17.62
C LEU A 59 0.11 -13.20 -17.44
N ARG A 60 -0.43 -13.79 -18.51
CA ARG A 60 -1.67 -14.58 -18.44
C ARG A 60 -1.53 -15.75 -17.47
N ALA A 61 -0.45 -16.52 -17.55
CA ALA A 61 -0.21 -17.64 -16.64
C ALA A 61 -0.13 -17.18 -15.16
N ALA A 62 0.58 -16.09 -14.90
CA ALA A 62 0.72 -15.50 -13.56
C ALA A 62 -0.63 -15.04 -12.99
N LEU A 63 -1.44 -14.33 -13.80
CA LEU A 63 -2.75 -13.85 -13.37
C LEU A 63 -3.76 -14.99 -13.16
N ALA A 64 -3.73 -16.01 -14.01
CA ALA A 64 -4.56 -17.20 -13.84
C ALA A 64 -4.21 -17.92 -12.53
N GLN A 65 -2.91 -18.06 -12.22
CA GLN A 65 -2.46 -18.65 -10.97
C GLN A 65 -3.00 -17.90 -9.74
N ILE A 66 -2.97 -16.55 -9.75
CA ILE A 66 -3.52 -15.76 -8.64
C ILE A 66 -5.01 -16.03 -8.44
N VAL A 67 -5.79 -16.13 -9.51
CA VAL A 67 -7.22 -16.45 -9.43
C VAL A 67 -7.42 -17.85 -8.84
N TRP A 68 -6.73 -18.86 -9.36
CA TRP A 68 -6.85 -20.24 -8.88
C TRP A 68 -6.46 -20.42 -7.41
N ASP A 69 -5.40 -19.75 -6.97
CA ASP A 69 -4.86 -19.92 -5.62
C ASP A 69 -5.70 -19.19 -4.54
N ASN A 70 -6.53 -18.21 -4.92
CA ASN A 70 -7.21 -17.32 -3.97
C ASN A 70 -8.73 -17.27 -4.06
N VAL A 71 -9.30 -17.73 -5.17
CA VAL A 71 -10.75 -17.67 -5.41
C VAL A 71 -11.36 -19.06 -5.23
N PRO A 72 -12.27 -19.27 -4.26
CA PRO A 72 -12.96 -20.54 -4.09
C PRO A 72 -13.77 -20.94 -5.33
N GLU A 73 -13.87 -22.24 -5.60
CA GLU A 73 -14.55 -22.78 -6.77
C GLU A 73 -16.02 -22.34 -6.91
N TRP A 74 -16.73 -22.23 -5.77
CA TRP A 74 -18.11 -21.75 -5.77
C TRP A 74 -18.22 -20.29 -6.23
N VAL A 75 -17.24 -19.45 -5.90
CA VAL A 75 -17.17 -18.05 -6.32
C VAL A 75 -16.86 -17.97 -7.81
N LEU A 76 -15.88 -18.76 -8.28
CA LEU A 76 -15.55 -18.86 -9.71
C LEU A 76 -16.80 -19.20 -10.52
N THR A 77 -17.54 -20.22 -10.08
CA THR A 77 -18.76 -20.69 -10.75
C THR A 77 -19.86 -19.63 -10.72
N LEU A 78 -20.06 -18.96 -9.59
CA LEU A 78 -21.08 -17.93 -9.43
C LEU A 78 -20.79 -16.72 -10.32
N ILE A 79 -19.59 -16.15 -10.23
CA ILE A 79 -19.23 -14.92 -10.94
C ILE A 79 -19.19 -15.14 -12.45
N ARG A 80 -18.71 -16.31 -12.92
CA ARG A 80 -18.76 -16.64 -14.36
C ARG A 80 -20.19 -16.72 -14.91
N LYS A 81 -21.17 -17.14 -14.09
CA LYS A 81 -22.59 -17.17 -14.48
C LYS A 81 -23.27 -15.81 -14.38
N ALA A 82 -22.91 -15.01 -13.37
CA ALA A 82 -23.56 -13.74 -13.05
C ALA A 82 -22.78 -12.51 -13.56
N VAL A 83 -21.75 -12.69 -14.39
CA VAL A 83 -20.81 -11.61 -14.78
C VAL A 83 -21.53 -10.40 -15.38
N TRP A 84 -22.52 -10.63 -16.24
CA TRP A 84 -23.29 -9.58 -16.90
C TRP A 84 -24.14 -8.76 -15.92
N GLU A 85 -24.69 -9.41 -14.89
CA GLU A 85 -25.45 -8.73 -13.85
C GLU A 85 -24.51 -7.94 -12.94
N LEU A 86 -23.40 -8.55 -12.53
CA LEU A 86 -22.41 -7.94 -11.64
C LEU A 86 -21.81 -6.68 -12.27
N GLU A 87 -21.49 -6.74 -13.55
CA GLU A 87 -20.96 -5.63 -14.33
C GLU A 87 -21.82 -4.37 -14.23
N PHE A 88 -23.15 -4.49 -14.24
CA PHE A 88 -24.08 -3.35 -14.11
C PHE A 88 -23.94 -2.59 -12.78
N PHE A 89 -23.42 -3.26 -11.75
CA PHE A 89 -23.21 -2.67 -10.42
C PHE A 89 -21.80 -2.10 -10.24
N LEU A 90 -20.85 -2.43 -11.12
CA LEU A 90 -19.48 -1.95 -11.04
C LEU A 90 -19.37 -0.52 -11.63
N PRO A 91 -18.67 0.40 -10.96
CA PRO A 91 -18.57 1.78 -11.40
C PRO A 91 -17.66 1.95 -12.62
N GLN A 92 -18.01 2.90 -13.48
CA GLN A 92 -17.08 3.46 -14.45
C GLN A 92 -16.03 4.35 -13.77
N PRO A 93 -14.81 4.47 -14.32
CA PRO A 93 -14.32 3.87 -15.57
C PRO A 93 -13.72 2.45 -15.40
N PHE A 94 -13.84 1.85 -14.21
CA PHE A 94 -13.09 0.64 -13.86
C PHE A 94 -13.51 -0.56 -14.70
N ILE A 95 -14.80 -0.73 -14.96
CA ILE A 95 -15.29 -1.88 -15.70
C ILE A 95 -14.83 -1.88 -17.17
N ASP A 96 -14.79 -0.71 -17.81
CA ASP A 96 -14.31 -0.60 -19.19
C ASP A 96 -12.79 -0.78 -19.28
N GLU A 97 -12.04 -0.28 -18.29
CA GLU A 97 -10.60 -0.61 -18.19
C GLU A 97 -10.35 -2.10 -17.98
N ILE A 98 -11.16 -2.76 -17.15
CA ILE A 98 -11.09 -4.21 -16.95
C ILE A 98 -11.37 -4.95 -18.27
N ARG A 99 -12.44 -4.59 -18.98
CA ARG A 99 -12.78 -5.17 -20.30
C ARG A 99 -11.62 -5.05 -21.28
N GLY A 100 -11.05 -3.86 -21.42
CA GLY A 100 -9.91 -3.62 -22.30
C GLY A 100 -8.69 -4.49 -21.98
N MET A 101 -8.40 -4.72 -20.69
CA MET A 101 -7.35 -5.63 -20.27
C MET A 101 -7.71 -7.10 -20.55
N CYS A 102 -8.96 -7.51 -20.35
CA CYS A 102 -9.42 -8.86 -20.64
C CYS A 102 -9.26 -9.21 -22.12
N ASP A 103 -9.70 -8.32 -23.00
CA ASP A 103 -9.62 -8.50 -24.45
C ASP A 103 -8.15 -8.61 -24.89
N ALA A 104 -7.27 -7.78 -24.32
CA ALA A 104 -5.84 -7.80 -24.63
C ALA A 104 -5.16 -9.10 -24.16
N LEU A 105 -5.58 -9.65 -23.02
CA LEU A 105 -4.97 -10.82 -22.37
C LEU A 105 -5.67 -12.15 -22.69
N ASP A 106 -6.76 -12.12 -23.45
CA ASP A 106 -7.60 -13.29 -23.74
C ASP A 106 -8.14 -13.94 -22.43
N PHE A 107 -8.60 -13.10 -21.50
CA PHE A 107 -9.29 -13.53 -20.27
C PHE A 107 -10.80 -13.36 -20.39
N SER A 108 -11.54 -14.19 -19.66
CA SER A 108 -12.97 -13.91 -19.45
C SER A 108 -13.13 -12.69 -18.55
N LEU A 109 -14.16 -11.88 -18.79
CA LEU A 109 -14.47 -10.72 -17.95
C LEU A 109 -14.64 -11.10 -16.47
N GLY A 110 -15.25 -12.27 -16.20
CA GLY A 110 -15.42 -12.79 -14.86
C GLY A 110 -14.09 -13.05 -14.15
N ASP A 111 -13.11 -13.64 -14.85
CA ASP A 111 -11.78 -13.90 -14.27
C ASP A 111 -11.02 -12.60 -13.99
N CYS A 112 -11.12 -11.58 -14.86
CA CYS A 112 -10.49 -10.28 -14.60
C CYS A 112 -11.11 -9.53 -13.41
N ILE A 113 -12.44 -9.59 -13.26
CA ILE A 113 -13.12 -9.01 -12.10
C ILE A 113 -12.65 -9.74 -10.83
N LEU A 114 -12.63 -11.07 -10.86
CA LEU A 114 -12.17 -11.90 -9.75
C LEU A 114 -10.72 -11.62 -9.38
N LEU A 115 -9.85 -11.41 -10.36
CA LEU A 115 -8.46 -11.02 -10.13
C LEU A 115 -8.38 -9.71 -9.34
N ASN A 116 -9.13 -8.68 -9.76
CA ASN A 116 -9.17 -7.38 -9.07
C ASN A 116 -9.68 -7.52 -7.63
N LEU A 117 -10.68 -8.39 -7.41
CA LEU A 117 -11.24 -8.64 -6.08
C LEU A 117 -10.30 -9.50 -5.22
N ALA A 118 -9.60 -10.48 -5.78
CA ALA A 118 -8.68 -11.34 -5.02
C ALA A 118 -7.60 -10.51 -4.32
N TYR A 119 -7.09 -9.47 -4.98
CA TYR A 119 -6.12 -8.52 -4.39
C TYR A 119 -6.64 -7.79 -3.15
N GLU A 120 -7.95 -7.56 -3.06
CA GLU A 120 -8.60 -6.87 -1.94
C GLU A 120 -8.67 -7.75 -0.67
N SER A 121 -8.40 -9.06 -0.78
CA SER A 121 -8.68 -10.03 0.29
C SER A 121 -7.47 -10.36 1.19
N THR A 122 -6.24 -10.34 0.66
CA THR A 122 -5.06 -10.94 1.33
C THR A 122 -3.86 -10.02 1.54
N ALA A 123 -3.97 -8.71 1.28
CA ALA A 123 -2.86 -7.77 1.48
C ALA A 123 -2.55 -7.50 2.97
N PHE A 124 -1.28 -7.60 3.35
CA PHE A 124 -0.74 -7.11 4.62
C PHE A 124 0.15 -5.90 4.35
N CYS A 125 0.27 -4.98 5.30
CA CYS A 125 0.94 -3.71 5.05
C CYS A 125 1.51 -3.09 6.33
N THR A 126 2.48 -2.19 6.18
CA THR A 126 2.83 -1.19 7.20
C THR A 126 2.85 0.16 6.53
N SER A 127 2.11 1.14 7.04
CA SER A 127 2.11 2.52 6.56
C SER A 127 2.41 3.50 7.68
N ILE A 128 3.12 4.55 7.34
CA ILE A 128 3.56 5.61 8.25
C ILE A 128 3.25 6.95 7.60
N VAL A 129 2.54 7.81 8.32
CA VAL A 129 2.45 9.24 8.02
C VAL A 129 3.10 10.02 9.14
N ALA A 130 4.00 10.95 8.81
CA ALA A 130 4.83 11.65 9.80
C ALA A 130 5.13 13.09 9.38
N GLN A 131 5.42 13.93 10.36
CA GLN A 131 5.75 15.34 10.16
C GLN A 131 7.14 15.66 10.73
N ASP A 132 8.01 16.31 9.95
CA ASP A 132 9.32 16.78 10.45
C ASP A 132 9.18 18.00 11.38
N SER A 133 10.31 18.45 11.95
CA SER A 133 10.36 19.62 12.83
C SER A 133 10.02 20.95 12.13
N ARG A 134 9.97 20.98 10.79
CA ARG A 134 9.62 22.15 9.97
C ARG A 134 8.19 22.10 9.47
N GLY A 135 7.44 21.04 9.78
CA GLY A 135 6.05 20.89 9.38
C GLY A 135 5.84 20.18 8.04
N HIS A 136 6.88 19.64 7.41
CA HIS A 136 6.72 18.88 6.16
C HIS A 136 6.17 17.48 6.44
N ILE A 137 5.22 17.05 5.60
CA ILE A 137 4.58 15.73 5.68
C ILE A 137 5.33 14.70 4.83
N TYR A 138 5.61 13.56 5.44
CA TYR A 138 6.22 12.39 4.82
C TYR A 138 5.28 11.20 4.97
N HIS A 139 5.14 10.41 3.90
CA HIS A 139 4.33 9.21 3.88
C HIS A 139 5.19 8.07 3.32
N GLY A 140 5.18 6.92 3.97
CA GLY A 140 5.87 5.73 3.47
C GLY A 140 5.12 4.47 3.82
N ARG A 141 5.29 3.45 2.99
CA ARG A 141 4.62 2.16 3.17
C ARG A 141 5.44 0.96 2.69
N ASN A 142 5.17 -0.20 3.28
CA ASN A 142 5.44 -1.53 2.72
C ASN A 142 4.12 -2.17 2.27
N LEU A 143 4.16 -2.89 1.15
CA LEU A 143 3.10 -3.83 0.76
C LEU A 143 3.64 -5.25 0.89
N ASP A 144 2.94 -6.08 1.66
CA ASP A 144 3.29 -7.47 1.93
C ASP A 144 2.23 -8.41 1.33
N TYR A 145 2.68 -9.45 0.64
CA TYR A 145 1.81 -10.45 0.03
C TYR A 145 2.45 -11.84 -0.03
N ALA A 146 1.62 -12.88 0.05
CA ALA A 146 2.08 -14.27 -0.02
C ALA A 146 2.69 -14.64 -1.40
N PHE A 147 2.18 -14.07 -2.50
CA PHE A 147 2.60 -14.39 -3.88
C PHE A 147 3.76 -13.53 -4.38
N GLY A 148 4.75 -13.29 -3.51
CA GLY A 148 5.77 -12.28 -3.81
C GLY A 148 6.64 -12.56 -5.02
N ARG A 149 6.81 -13.83 -5.42
CA ARG A 149 7.54 -14.17 -6.66
C ARG A 149 6.88 -13.59 -7.91
N ILE A 150 5.55 -13.57 -7.95
CA ILE A 150 4.79 -13.06 -9.09
C ILE A 150 4.68 -11.53 -8.99
N LEU A 151 4.22 -11.02 -7.85
CA LEU A 151 3.87 -9.61 -7.71
C LEU A 151 5.06 -8.67 -7.86
N ARG A 152 6.26 -9.09 -7.44
CA ARG A 152 7.47 -8.28 -7.61
C ARG A 152 7.80 -8.01 -9.08
N ASN A 153 7.57 -8.98 -9.96
CA ASN A 153 7.79 -8.83 -11.41
C ASN A 153 6.67 -8.06 -12.12
N LEU A 154 5.50 -7.93 -11.48
CA LEU A 154 4.35 -7.20 -12.01
C LEU A 154 4.17 -5.81 -11.38
N THR A 155 5.03 -5.45 -10.42
CA THR A 155 4.96 -4.14 -9.76
C THR A 155 5.42 -3.05 -10.71
N VAL A 156 4.58 -2.03 -10.88
CA VAL A 156 4.84 -0.87 -11.75
C VAL A 156 4.48 0.41 -10.99
N ASP A 157 5.20 1.49 -11.29
CA ASP A 157 4.73 2.84 -10.94
C ASP A 157 3.93 3.39 -12.13
N VAL A 158 2.82 4.08 -11.85
CA VAL A 158 1.93 4.61 -12.89
C VAL A 158 1.63 6.08 -12.63
N GLN A 159 1.92 6.92 -13.62
CA GLN A 159 1.52 8.32 -13.65
C GLN A 159 0.28 8.49 -14.53
N PHE A 160 -0.86 8.77 -13.90
CA PHE A 160 -2.10 9.09 -14.62
C PHE A 160 -2.08 10.53 -15.12
N LEU A 161 -2.33 10.73 -16.42
CA LEU A 161 -2.29 12.04 -17.07
C LEU A 161 -3.70 12.45 -17.52
N LYS A 162 -4.10 13.70 -17.30
CA LYS A 162 -5.31 14.29 -17.89
C LYS A 162 -4.95 15.64 -18.50
N ASN A 163 -5.25 15.82 -19.79
CA ASN A 163 -4.77 16.95 -20.60
C ASN A 163 -3.24 17.15 -20.47
N GLY A 164 -2.49 16.05 -20.48
CA GLY A 164 -1.02 16.07 -20.32
C GLY A 164 -0.49 16.40 -18.92
N LYS A 165 -1.35 16.60 -17.91
CA LYS A 165 -0.95 16.89 -16.53
C LYS A 165 -1.16 15.69 -15.62
N ALA A 166 -0.20 15.42 -14.73
CA ALA A 166 -0.32 14.36 -13.73
C ALA A 166 -1.52 14.59 -12.78
N ARG A 167 -2.24 13.52 -12.49
CA ARG A 167 -3.30 13.44 -11.47
C ARG A 167 -2.82 12.57 -10.30
N GLY A 168 -3.33 12.83 -9.10
CA GLY A 168 -3.15 11.94 -7.95
C GLY A 168 -2.03 12.25 -6.96
N LEU A 169 -1.33 13.37 -7.09
CA LEU A 169 -0.38 13.85 -6.07
C LEU A 169 -0.75 15.24 -5.52
N ILE A 170 -1.84 15.83 -6.00
CA ILE A 170 -2.28 17.17 -5.62
C ILE A 170 -3.09 17.03 -4.32
N GLY A 171 -2.48 17.37 -3.19
CA GLY A 171 -3.16 17.59 -1.91
C GLY A 171 -3.27 16.40 -0.96
N ALA A 172 -3.15 15.15 -1.43
CA ALA A 172 -3.14 13.97 -0.55
C ALA A 172 -2.52 12.75 -1.22
N VAL A 173 -1.79 11.94 -0.47
CA VAL A 173 -1.48 10.55 -0.85
C VAL A 173 -2.19 9.59 0.10
N ALA A 174 -2.95 8.65 -0.46
CA ALA A 174 -3.76 7.70 0.29
C ALA A 174 -3.34 6.25 -0.01
N ASP A 175 -3.16 5.47 1.05
CA ASP A 175 -2.97 4.02 0.97
C ASP A 175 -4.03 3.30 1.79
N GLY A 176 -4.38 2.07 1.39
CA GLY A 176 -5.36 1.23 2.07
C GLY A 176 -4.73 -0.05 2.62
N LEU A 177 -4.98 -0.36 3.90
CA LEU A 177 -4.55 -1.60 4.56
C LEU A 177 -5.75 -2.39 5.04
N ARG A 178 -5.82 -3.69 4.76
CA ARG A 178 -6.95 -4.51 5.23
C ARG A 178 -6.86 -4.77 6.74
N HIS A 179 -8.03 -4.88 7.39
CA HIS A 179 -8.15 -5.36 8.76
C HIS A 179 -7.82 -6.86 8.88
N SER A 180 -6.74 -7.20 9.61
CA SER A 180 -6.42 -8.59 9.96
C SER A 180 -7.29 -9.00 11.16
N HIS A 181 -8.23 -9.91 10.92
CA HIS A 181 -9.04 -10.49 11.98
C HIS A 181 -8.21 -11.50 12.78
N SER A 182 -7.30 -11.02 13.63
CA SER A 182 -6.68 -11.82 14.68
C SER A 182 -7.63 -11.83 15.88
N ASN A 183 -8.53 -12.82 15.90
CA ASN A 183 -9.54 -12.96 16.94
C ASN A 183 -8.88 -13.11 18.33
N SER A 184 -9.08 -12.12 19.20
CA SER A 184 -9.11 -12.36 20.64
C SER A 184 -10.49 -12.92 21.00
N GLY A 185 -10.58 -14.24 21.20
CA GLY A 185 -11.63 -14.82 22.06
C GLY A 185 -13.00 -15.17 21.46
N SER A 186 -13.30 -14.87 20.19
CA SER A 186 -14.46 -15.44 19.49
C SER A 186 -13.99 -16.22 18.28
N LYS A 187 -14.67 -17.33 17.95
CA LYS A 187 -14.36 -18.23 16.82
C LYS A 187 -13.96 -17.42 15.56
N PRO A 188 -13.02 -17.91 14.75
CA PRO A 188 -12.58 -17.16 13.59
C PRO A 188 -13.76 -16.78 12.71
N TYR A 189 -13.92 -15.50 12.39
CA TYR A 189 -14.65 -15.04 11.20
C TYR A 189 -13.93 -15.49 9.91
N LYS A 190 -13.53 -16.76 9.84
CA LYS A 190 -13.27 -17.48 8.60
C LYS A 190 -14.64 -17.79 8.03
N GLY A 191 -14.98 -17.17 6.89
CA GLY A 191 -15.98 -17.79 6.01
C GLY A 191 -16.95 -16.89 5.26
N TRP A 192 -16.86 -15.55 5.32
CA TRP A 192 -17.84 -14.71 4.62
C TRP A 192 -17.26 -13.56 3.80
N TRP A 193 -15.95 -13.53 3.50
CA TRP A 193 -15.37 -12.39 2.77
C TRP A 193 -15.99 -12.26 1.37
N TRP A 194 -16.03 -13.37 0.61
CA TRP A 194 -16.59 -13.39 -0.73
C TRP A 194 -18.08 -13.09 -0.73
N GLU A 195 -18.83 -13.67 0.20
CA GLU A 195 -20.25 -13.45 0.41
C GLU A 195 -20.54 -11.97 0.71
N ASN A 196 -19.75 -11.35 1.58
CA ASN A 196 -19.87 -9.95 1.95
C ASN A 196 -19.50 -8.99 0.83
N VAL A 197 -18.44 -9.31 0.07
CA VAL A 197 -18.01 -8.52 -1.08
C VAL A 197 -19.05 -8.57 -2.17
N ILE A 198 -19.52 -9.77 -2.53
CA ILE A 198 -20.56 -9.94 -3.55
C ILE A 198 -21.82 -9.17 -3.16
N ALA A 199 -22.32 -9.34 -1.92
CA ALA A 199 -23.50 -8.63 -1.45
C ALA A 199 -23.32 -7.09 -1.43
N ALA A 200 -22.11 -6.61 -1.12
CA ALA A 200 -21.80 -5.18 -1.13
C ALA A 200 -21.67 -4.61 -2.54
N LEU A 201 -21.15 -5.39 -3.50
CA LEU A 201 -21.09 -5.01 -4.91
C LEU A 201 -22.49 -4.83 -5.49
N PHE A 202 -23.44 -5.72 -5.20
CA PHE A 202 -24.84 -5.55 -5.59
C PHE A 202 -25.50 -4.30 -4.98
N GLN A 203 -24.94 -3.75 -3.89
CA GLN A 203 -25.33 -2.48 -3.28
C GLN A 203 -24.54 -1.27 -3.81
N ARG A 204 -23.73 -1.46 -4.87
CA ARG A 204 -22.84 -0.44 -5.45
C ARG A 204 -21.81 0.13 -4.47
N HIS A 205 -21.41 -0.65 -3.46
CA HIS A 205 -20.30 -0.27 -2.59
C HIS A 205 -18.97 -0.35 -3.35
N SER A 206 -18.04 0.53 -3.00
CA SER A 206 -16.77 0.63 -3.71
C SER A 206 -15.74 -0.40 -3.21
N PRO A 207 -14.99 -1.06 -4.11
CA PRO A 207 -13.73 -1.69 -3.75
C PRO A 207 -12.74 -0.69 -3.12
N ILE A 208 -11.91 -1.16 -2.20
CA ILE A 208 -11.08 -0.29 -1.36
C ILE A 208 -10.07 0.48 -2.22
N SER A 209 -9.35 -0.24 -3.10
CA SER A 209 -8.35 0.37 -3.99
C SER A 209 -8.97 1.26 -5.07
N TRP A 210 -10.19 0.95 -5.51
CA TRP A 210 -10.90 1.75 -6.51
C TRP A 210 -11.29 3.11 -5.94
N LEU A 211 -11.78 3.14 -4.69
CA LEU A 211 -12.05 4.39 -4.00
C LEU A 211 -10.80 5.25 -3.85
N ILE A 212 -9.63 4.65 -3.57
CA ILE A 212 -8.36 5.39 -3.52
C ILE A 212 -8.10 6.06 -4.87
N ARG A 213 -8.16 5.31 -5.97
CA ARG A 213 -7.93 5.86 -7.32
C ARG A 213 -8.90 6.98 -7.68
N THR A 214 -10.19 6.81 -7.39
CA THR A 214 -11.19 7.87 -7.59
C THR A 214 -10.88 9.10 -6.74
N THR A 215 -10.47 8.90 -5.48
CA THR A 215 -10.10 9.98 -4.57
C THR A 215 -8.90 10.76 -5.10
N LEU A 216 -7.85 10.08 -5.55
CA LEU A 216 -6.66 10.69 -6.15
C LEU A 216 -6.97 11.42 -7.48
N SER A 217 -7.99 10.97 -8.22
CA SER A 217 -8.39 11.60 -9.48
C SER A 217 -9.31 12.80 -9.32
N GLU A 218 -10.11 12.87 -8.26
CA GLU A 218 -11.22 13.83 -8.13
C GLU A 218 -11.10 14.79 -6.94
N SER A 219 -10.36 14.43 -5.89
CA SER A 219 -10.27 15.26 -4.69
C SER A 219 -9.24 16.36 -4.89
N GLU A 220 -9.60 17.59 -4.55
CA GLU A 220 -8.75 18.77 -4.76
C GLU A 220 -7.98 19.20 -3.50
N SER A 221 -8.29 18.62 -2.33
CA SER A 221 -7.63 18.92 -1.05
C SER A 221 -7.50 17.69 -0.15
N PHE A 222 -6.67 17.81 0.88
CA PHE A 222 -6.52 16.80 1.93
C PHE A 222 -7.86 16.50 2.62
N GLU A 223 -8.62 17.53 3.01
CA GLU A 223 -9.90 17.39 3.70
C GLU A 223 -10.95 16.73 2.81
N ALA A 224 -11.01 17.11 1.53
CA ALA A 224 -11.91 16.48 0.56
C ALA A 224 -11.59 14.99 0.39
N ALA A 225 -10.30 14.64 0.31
CA ALA A 225 -9.85 13.26 0.24
C ALA A 225 -10.20 12.48 1.52
N VAL A 226 -9.93 13.05 2.69
CA VAL A 226 -10.27 12.45 3.99
C VAL A 226 -11.78 12.23 4.13
N TYR A 227 -12.61 13.22 3.76
CA TYR A 227 -14.06 13.09 3.80
C TYR A 227 -14.56 11.97 2.88
N LYS A 228 -14.09 11.93 1.63
CA LYS A 228 -14.46 10.92 0.65
C LYS A 228 -14.07 9.51 1.09
N LEU A 229 -12.84 9.34 1.59
CA LEU A 229 -12.32 8.08 2.13
C LEU A 229 -12.98 7.69 3.45
N ALA A 230 -13.47 8.63 4.25
CA ALA A 230 -14.17 8.34 5.50
C ALA A 230 -15.64 7.90 5.27
N LYS A 231 -16.32 8.46 4.27
CA LYS A 231 -17.79 8.37 4.15
C LYS A 231 -18.29 7.46 3.03
N THR A 232 -17.52 7.22 1.98
CA THR A 232 -17.99 6.37 0.86
C THR A 232 -18.18 4.92 1.32
N PRO A 233 -19.33 4.27 1.07
CA PRO A 233 -19.56 2.87 1.41
C PRO A 233 -18.56 1.91 0.73
N LEU A 234 -18.11 0.90 1.47
CA LEU A 234 -17.06 -0.03 1.03
C LEU A 234 -17.54 -1.49 1.04
N ILE A 235 -16.88 -2.31 0.23
CA ILE A 235 -17.09 -3.77 0.20
C ILE A 235 -16.46 -4.49 1.41
N ALA A 236 -15.46 -3.88 2.04
CA ALA A 236 -14.72 -4.45 3.15
C ALA A 236 -14.17 -3.36 4.09
N ASP A 237 -13.73 -3.79 5.27
CA ASP A 237 -13.11 -2.95 6.29
C ASP A 237 -11.62 -2.68 5.95
N VAL A 238 -11.14 -1.46 6.23
CA VAL A 238 -9.82 -0.97 5.82
C VAL A 238 -9.29 0.12 6.75
N TYR A 239 -7.99 0.33 6.78
CA TYR A 239 -7.36 1.55 7.26
C TYR A 239 -6.89 2.39 6.08
N TYR A 240 -7.36 3.63 5.96
CA TYR A 240 -6.78 4.59 5.02
C TYR A 240 -5.76 5.47 5.72
N ILE A 241 -4.56 5.58 5.17
CA ILE A 241 -3.52 6.49 5.68
C ILE A 241 -3.39 7.59 4.66
N VAL A 242 -3.54 8.83 5.08
CA VAL A 242 -3.56 10.00 4.20
C VAL A 242 -2.54 11.02 4.70
N GLY A 243 -1.68 11.50 3.81
CA GLY A 243 -0.75 12.61 4.06
C GLY A 243 -0.94 13.74 3.07
N GLY A 244 -1.09 14.97 3.55
CA GLY A 244 -1.28 16.18 2.74
C GLY A 244 0.02 16.95 2.48
N THR A 245 -0.11 18.26 2.27
CA THR A 245 1.00 19.16 1.91
C THR A 245 1.36 20.13 3.03
N THR A 246 0.47 20.35 4.00
CA THR A 246 0.66 21.32 5.08
C THR A 246 0.83 20.68 6.47
N PRO A 247 1.37 21.40 7.47
CA PRO A 247 1.56 20.84 8.80
C PRO A 247 0.25 20.31 9.40
N ARG A 248 0.33 19.15 10.05
CA ARG A 248 -0.76 18.36 10.67
C ARG A 248 -1.68 17.64 9.68
N GLU A 249 -1.50 17.81 8.37
CA GLU A 249 -2.23 17.02 7.37
C GLU A 249 -1.67 15.60 7.27
N GLY A 250 -1.94 14.79 8.28
CA GLY A 250 -1.68 13.37 8.29
C GLY A 250 -2.72 12.66 9.14
N VAL A 251 -3.31 11.58 8.65
CA VAL A 251 -4.39 10.88 9.37
C VAL A 251 -4.43 9.40 9.02
N VAL A 252 -4.81 8.59 10.01
CA VAL A 252 -5.23 7.20 9.83
C VAL A 252 -6.75 7.13 10.01
N ILE A 253 -7.48 6.62 9.03
CA ILE A 253 -8.93 6.45 9.05
C ILE A 253 -9.22 4.97 9.19
N THR A 254 -9.71 4.53 10.35
CA THR A 254 -10.17 3.15 10.53
C THR A 254 -11.61 3.05 10.02
N ARG A 255 -11.83 2.25 8.97
CA ARG A 255 -13.11 2.12 8.28
C ARG A 255 -13.74 0.75 8.52
N ASN A 256 -15.04 0.77 8.73
CA ASN A 256 -15.90 -0.35 8.37
C ASN A 256 -16.64 -0.06 7.05
N ARG A 257 -17.35 -1.06 6.52
CA ARG A 257 -18.15 -0.94 5.28
C ARG A 257 -19.10 0.25 5.21
N ARG A 258 -19.61 0.74 6.35
CA ARG A 258 -20.63 1.80 6.43
C ARG A 258 -20.07 3.19 6.75
N GLY A 259 -18.88 3.27 7.34
CA GLY A 259 -18.30 4.56 7.74
C GLY A 259 -17.04 4.41 8.57
N PRO A 260 -16.54 5.52 9.15
CA PRO A 260 -15.35 5.50 9.98
C PRO A 260 -15.69 4.97 11.37
N ALA A 261 -14.94 3.97 11.83
CA ALA A 261 -14.91 3.55 13.22
C ALA A 261 -14.04 4.51 14.05
N ASP A 262 -12.98 5.08 13.45
CA ASP A 262 -12.11 6.06 14.08
C ASP A 262 -11.37 6.93 13.03
N ILE A 263 -11.01 8.15 13.41
CA ILE A 263 -10.18 9.07 12.62
C ILE A 263 -9.05 9.57 13.53
N TRP A 264 -7.82 9.18 13.23
CA TRP A 264 -6.64 9.37 14.07
C TRP A 264 -5.62 10.31 13.40
N PRO A 265 -5.77 11.64 13.57
CA PRO A 265 -4.90 12.63 12.93
C PRO A 265 -3.53 12.71 13.63
N LEU A 266 -2.53 13.27 12.95
CA LEU A 266 -1.29 13.73 13.60
C LEU A 266 -1.63 14.76 14.69
N ASP A 267 -0.86 14.72 15.76
CA ASP A 267 -0.99 15.70 16.85
C ASP A 267 0.40 16.11 17.37
N PRO A 268 1.17 16.88 16.57
CA PRO A 268 2.54 17.25 16.92
C PRO A 268 2.61 18.12 18.18
N LEU A 269 1.54 18.85 18.53
CA LEU A 269 1.48 19.68 19.75
C LEU A 269 1.53 18.83 21.02
N ASN A 270 0.99 17.62 20.97
CA ASN A 270 1.06 16.63 22.05
C ASN A 270 2.14 15.56 21.80
N GLY A 271 3.15 15.86 20.97
CA GLY A 271 4.29 14.99 20.70
C GLY A 271 4.01 13.84 19.72
N ALA A 272 2.79 13.71 19.19
CA ALA A 272 2.43 12.67 18.21
C ALA A 272 2.70 13.14 16.77
N TRP A 273 3.98 13.28 16.42
CA TRP A 273 4.45 13.71 15.10
C TRP A 273 4.44 12.62 14.03
N PHE A 274 4.05 11.39 14.36
CA PHE A 274 3.80 10.31 13.40
C PHE A 274 2.59 9.46 13.80
N ARG A 275 2.01 8.77 12.82
CA ARG A 275 1.08 7.64 12.98
C ARG A 275 1.64 6.43 12.26
N VAL A 276 1.54 5.27 12.90
CA VAL A 276 1.92 3.96 12.35
C VAL A 276 0.69 3.10 12.32
N GLU A 277 0.31 2.63 11.14
CA GLU A 277 -0.76 1.66 10.98
C GLU A 277 -0.24 0.41 10.24
N THR A 278 -0.71 -0.75 10.68
CA THR A 278 -0.38 -2.04 10.08
C THR A 278 -1.68 -2.73 9.67
N ASN A 279 -2.17 -3.70 10.44
CA ASN A 279 -3.38 -4.46 10.09
C ASN A 279 -4.29 -4.72 11.30
N TYR A 280 -4.22 -3.91 12.35
CA TYR A 280 -5.02 -4.09 13.57
C TYR A 280 -5.36 -2.75 14.18
N ASP A 281 -6.47 -2.64 14.90
CA ASP A 281 -6.92 -1.34 15.43
C ASP A 281 -5.85 -0.69 16.32
N HIS A 282 -5.65 0.63 16.21
CA HIS A 282 -4.61 1.32 16.98
C HIS A 282 -4.86 1.32 18.50
N TRP A 283 -6.13 1.30 18.92
CA TRP A 283 -6.54 1.20 20.32
C TRP A 283 -6.48 -0.21 20.89
N LYS A 284 -6.06 -1.21 20.10
CA LYS A 284 -5.85 -2.59 20.54
C LYS A 284 -4.36 -2.94 20.54
N PRO A 285 -3.93 -3.88 21.40
CA PRO A 285 -2.57 -4.38 21.36
C PRO A 285 -2.31 -5.09 20.02
N ALA A 286 -1.09 -4.92 19.50
CA ALA A 286 -0.61 -5.68 18.37
C ALA A 286 -0.66 -7.20 18.68
N PRO A 287 -1.08 -8.05 17.74
CA PRO A 287 -1.03 -9.49 17.93
C PRO A 287 0.41 -9.96 18.10
N LYS A 288 0.69 -10.78 19.12
CA LYS A 288 2.06 -11.27 19.42
C LYS A 288 2.76 -11.98 18.24
N LYS A 289 1.98 -12.59 17.33
CA LYS A 289 2.49 -13.29 16.14
C LYS A 289 2.79 -12.38 14.95
N ASP A 290 2.30 -11.14 14.97
CA ASP A 290 2.48 -10.14 13.90
C ASP A 290 2.55 -8.73 14.52
N ASP A 291 3.59 -8.47 15.32
CA ASP A 291 3.84 -7.14 15.87
C ASP A 291 4.85 -6.36 15.03
N ARG A 292 4.38 -5.84 13.90
CA ARG A 292 5.14 -4.88 13.06
C ARG A 292 5.03 -3.43 13.54
N ARG A 293 3.97 -3.07 14.27
CA ARG A 293 3.76 -1.70 14.78
C ARG A 293 4.83 -1.33 15.81
N THR A 294 5.10 -2.17 16.80
CA THR A 294 6.05 -1.83 17.87
C THR A 294 7.46 -1.57 17.34
N PRO A 295 8.03 -2.41 16.44
CA PRO A 295 9.35 -2.16 15.84
C PRO A 295 9.39 -0.91 14.97
N ALA A 296 8.34 -0.61 14.21
CA ALA A 296 8.24 0.63 13.43
C ALA A 296 8.24 1.88 14.33
N ILE A 297 7.43 1.87 15.40
CA ILE A 297 7.40 2.97 16.40
C ILE A 297 8.76 3.14 17.06
N LYS A 298 9.41 2.04 17.44
CA LYS A 298 10.75 2.07 18.05
C LYS A 298 11.78 2.68 17.10
N ALA A 299 11.73 2.31 15.82
CA ALA A 299 12.63 2.84 14.80
C ALA A 299 12.39 4.35 14.57
N LEU A 300 11.13 4.79 14.46
CA LEU A 300 10.78 6.22 14.34
C LEU A 300 11.25 7.03 15.54
N ASN A 301 11.07 6.52 16.75
CA ASN A 301 11.54 7.17 17.98
C ASN A 301 13.07 7.28 18.00
N ALA A 302 13.78 6.26 17.54
CA ALA A 302 15.24 6.27 17.45
C ALA A 302 15.76 7.22 16.36
N THR A 303 15.06 7.32 15.22
CA THR A 303 15.35 8.32 14.18
C THR A 303 15.15 9.73 14.72
N GLY A 304 14.03 9.97 15.41
CA GLY A 304 13.66 11.27 15.95
C GLY A 304 13.12 12.24 14.89
N GLN A 305 12.24 13.14 15.32
CA GLN A 305 11.54 14.08 14.41
C GLN A 305 12.49 14.98 13.60
N ALA A 306 13.62 15.38 14.21
CA ALA A 306 14.60 16.27 13.58
C ALA A 306 15.34 15.63 12.38
N ASN A 307 15.41 14.29 12.34
CA ASN A 307 16.11 13.56 11.27
C ASN A 307 15.14 12.97 10.24
N LEU A 308 13.85 13.25 10.34
CA LEU A 308 12.85 12.68 9.43
C LEU A 308 13.05 13.17 7.99
N THR A 309 13.20 12.22 7.08
CA THR A 309 13.34 12.41 5.64
C THR A 309 12.72 11.20 4.93
N LEU A 310 12.53 11.28 3.60
CA LEU A 310 12.09 10.11 2.82
C LEU A 310 13.08 8.93 2.94
N GLU A 311 14.38 9.23 3.01
CA GLU A 311 15.43 8.21 3.14
C GLU A 311 15.38 7.53 4.51
N THR A 312 15.32 8.31 5.60
CA THR A 312 15.21 7.72 6.94
C THR A 312 13.90 6.97 7.13
N LEU A 313 12.81 7.41 6.48
CA LEU A 313 11.54 6.69 6.47
C LEU A 313 11.65 5.35 5.71
N PHE A 314 12.38 5.31 4.60
CA PHE A 314 12.71 4.07 3.90
C PHE A 314 13.55 3.12 4.78
N GLN A 315 14.49 3.65 5.57
CA GLN A 315 15.27 2.84 6.53
C GLN A 315 14.39 2.27 7.65
N VAL A 316 13.47 3.06 8.20
CA VAL A 316 12.46 2.57 9.17
C VAL A 316 11.65 1.41 8.58
N LEU A 317 11.19 1.56 7.33
CA LEU A 317 10.45 0.52 6.59
C LEU A 317 11.32 -0.68 6.19
N SER A 318 12.63 -0.64 6.43
CA SER A 318 13.57 -1.71 6.16
C SER A 318 13.96 -2.51 7.41
N VAL A 319 13.45 -2.14 8.59
CA VAL A 319 13.71 -2.83 9.86
C VAL A 319 12.87 -4.11 9.95
N PHE A 320 13.47 -5.24 10.31
CA PHE A 320 12.71 -6.46 10.61
C PHE A 320 11.90 -6.29 11.91
N PRO A 321 10.63 -6.73 12.00
CA PRO A 321 9.82 -7.44 11.00
C PRO A 321 8.95 -6.54 10.11
N VAL A 322 9.10 -5.20 10.18
CA VAL A 322 8.39 -4.26 9.28
C VAL A 322 8.70 -4.60 7.82
N TYR A 323 9.96 -4.85 7.54
CA TYR A 323 10.42 -5.55 6.34
C TYR A 323 10.50 -7.05 6.60
N ASN A 324 9.86 -7.87 5.76
CA ASN A 324 9.78 -9.31 5.93
C ASN A 324 9.73 -10.05 4.58
N ASN A 325 9.70 -11.39 4.62
CA ASN A 325 9.70 -12.27 3.43
C ASN A 325 8.52 -12.04 2.48
N TYR A 326 7.43 -11.46 2.98
CA TYR A 326 6.25 -11.16 2.18
C TYR A 326 6.30 -9.77 1.56
N THR A 327 7.23 -8.90 1.96
CA THR A 327 7.33 -7.55 1.40
C THR A 327 7.63 -7.61 -0.09
N ILE A 328 6.77 -6.97 -0.88
CA ILE A 328 6.82 -6.87 -2.34
C ILE A 328 7.56 -5.61 -2.75
N TYR A 329 7.16 -4.48 -2.19
CA TYR A 329 7.75 -3.18 -2.47
C TYR A 329 7.67 -2.27 -1.24
N THR A 330 8.50 -1.24 -1.27
CA THR A 330 8.46 -0.09 -0.34
C THR A 330 8.29 1.17 -1.15
N THR A 331 7.33 2.01 -0.76
CA THR A 331 7.12 3.33 -1.36
C THR A 331 7.33 4.40 -0.31
N VAL A 332 8.03 5.48 -0.68
CA VAL A 332 8.12 6.72 0.12
C VAL A 332 7.76 7.90 -0.75
N MET A 333 7.02 8.85 -0.18
CA MET A 333 6.40 9.95 -0.92
C MET A 333 6.08 11.14 -0.01
N SER A 334 5.89 12.29 -0.64
CA SER A 334 5.39 13.51 -0.01
C SER A 334 4.60 14.31 -1.05
N ALA A 335 3.34 14.65 -0.75
CA ALA A 335 2.50 15.40 -1.68
C ALA A 335 3.09 16.80 -1.98
N ALA A 336 3.84 17.38 -1.04
CA ALA A 336 4.53 18.66 -1.22
C ALA A 336 5.80 18.54 -2.08
N SER A 337 6.25 17.33 -2.40
CA SER A 337 7.43 17.07 -3.24
C SER A 337 7.18 15.85 -4.14
N PRO A 338 6.24 15.96 -5.09
CA PRO A 338 5.76 14.82 -5.87
C PRO A 338 6.86 14.16 -6.71
N ASP A 339 7.85 14.93 -7.17
CA ASP A 339 9.00 14.43 -7.93
C ASP A 339 9.93 13.51 -7.12
N LYS A 340 9.75 13.46 -5.80
CA LYS A 340 10.49 12.56 -4.90
C LYS A 340 9.74 11.27 -4.59
N TYR A 341 8.59 11.03 -5.22
CA TYR A 341 7.91 9.75 -5.15
C TYR A 341 8.88 8.64 -5.58
N MET A 342 9.00 7.59 -4.76
CA MET A 342 9.89 6.48 -5.07
C MET A 342 9.30 5.18 -4.54
N THR A 343 9.10 4.22 -5.44
CA THR A 343 8.90 2.81 -5.10
C THR A 343 10.18 2.02 -5.33
N ARG A 344 10.44 1.03 -4.47
CA ARG A 344 11.52 0.04 -4.64
C ARG A 344 10.96 -1.36 -4.42
N ILE A 345 11.13 -2.24 -5.40
CA ILE A 345 10.82 -3.67 -5.27
C ILE A 345 11.78 -4.26 -4.23
N ARG A 346 11.23 -5.03 -3.29
CA ARG A 346 11.97 -5.60 -2.17
C ARG A 346 12.13 -7.10 -2.36
N ASN A 347 13.37 -7.57 -2.35
CA ASN A 347 13.72 -8.98 -2.28
C ASN A 347 14.55 -9.19 -1.02
N LEU A 348 14.16 -10.13 -0.17
CA LEU A 348 15.14 -10.72 0.75
C LEU A 348 15.94 -11.69 -0.12
N GLY A 349 17.21 -11.36 -0.32
CA GLY A 349 18.17 -12.20 -1.05
C GLY A 349 18.38 -13.55 -0.38
#